data_AF-A0A967JJG3-F1
#
_entry.id   AF-A0A967JJG3-F1
#
_cell.length_a   1.000
_cell.length_b   1.000
_cell.length_c   1.000
_cell.angle_alpha   90.00
_cell.angle_beta   90.00
_cell.angle_gamma   90.00
#
_symmetry.space_group_name_H-M   'P 1'
#
loop_
_entity.id
_entity.type
_entity.pdbx_description
1 polymer ?
#
loop_
_entity_poly.entity_id
_entity_poly.type
_entity_poly.pdbx_seq_one_letter_code
_entity_poly.pdbx_strand_id
1 'polypeptide(L)' 'MHYRLTTLPTGLRVITEEMPGVRSVAVGCWIDTGTRDENANEAGASHFLEHLLFKG' A
#
# COMPACT_ATOMS: atom_id res chain seq x y z
N MET A 1 7.63 -10.63 -17.43
CA MET A 1 6.70 -10.36 -16.33
C MET A 1 5.42 -9.82 -16.93
N HIS A 2 4.32 -10.54 -16.73
CA HIS A 2 3.00 -10.14 -17.21
C HIS A 2 2.14 -9.85 -16.00
N TYR A 3 1.96 -8.56 -15.68
CA TYR A 3 1.06 -8.15 -14.62
C TYR A 3 -0.35 -7.89 -15.19
N ARG A 4 -1.37 -8.07 -14.36
CA ARG A 4 -2.74 -7.63 -14.60
C ARG A 4 -3.04 -6.44 -13.70
N LEU A 5 -3.44 -5.33 -14.30
CA LEU A 5 -4.00 -4.18 -13.59
C LEU A 5 -5.54 -4.26 -13.62
N THR A 6 -6.14 -4.25 -12.44
CA THR A 6 -7.59 -4.16 -12.26
C THR A 6 -7.92 -2.89 -11.49
N THR A 7 -8.80 -2.05 -12.03
CA THR A 7 -9.39 -0.91 -11.29
C THR A 7 -10.77 -1.32 -10.80
N LEU A 8 -10.97 -1.30 -9.49
CA LEU A 8 -12.25 -1.63 -8.86
C LEU A 8 -13.25 -0.46 -9.00
N PRO A 9 -14.57 -0.70 -8.83
CA PRO A 9 -15.58 0.37 -8.86
C PRO A 9 -15.34 1.50 -7.85
N THR A 10 -14.63 1.22 -6.75
CA THR A 10 -14.21 2.21 -5.75
C THR A 10 -13.06 3.11 -6.22
N GLY A 11 -12.45 2.82 -7.37
CA GLY A 11 -11.24 3.48 -7.86
C GLY A 11 -9.93 2.84 -7.38
N LEU A 12 -9.98 1.87 -6.46
CA LEU A 12 -8.78 1.16 -6.00
C LEU A 12 -8.14 0.37 -7.16
N ARG A 13 -6.83 0.52 -7.31
CA ARG A 13 -6.02 -0.19 -8.31
C ARG A 13 -5.37 -1.40 -7.66
N VAL A 14 -5.54 -2.58 -8.27
CA VAL A 14 -4.93 -3.83 -7.84
C VAL A 14 -4.04 -4.33 -8.97
N ILE A 15 -2.76 -4.54 -8.68
CA ILE A 15 -1.80 -5.13 -9.60
C ILE A 15 -1.52 -6.55 -9.12
N THR A 16 -1.72 -7.54 -9.99
CA THR A 16 -1.43 -8.95 -9.70
C THR A 16 -0.52 -9.56 -10.75
N GLU A 17 0.34 -10.48 -10.33
CA GLU A 17 1.12 -11.33 -11.22
C GLU A 17 1.00 -12.77 -10.70
N GLU A 18 0.57 -13.68 -11.56
CA GLU A 18 0.50 -15.10 -11.21
C GLU A 18 1.85 -15.76 -11.45
N MET A 19 2.33 -16.50 -10.47
CA MET A 19 3.61 -17.20 -10.53
C MET A 19 3.41 -18.68 -10.13
N PRO A 20 3.11 -19.58 -11.08
CA PRO A 20 2.73 -20.97 -10.78
C PRO A 20 3.77 -21.78 -9.99
N GLY A 21 5.05 -21.37 -10.04
CA GLY A 21 6.15 -22.05 -9.37
C GLY A 21 6.33 -21.71 -7.88
N VAL A 22 5.60 -20.73 -7.34
CA VAL A 22 5.74 -20.30 -5.93
C VAL A 22 4.49 -20.63 -5.12
N ARG A 23 4.71 -21.03 -3.86
CA ARG A 23 3.66 -21.41 -2.89
C ARG A 23 3.40 -20.33 -1.83
N SER A 24 3.89 -19.12 -2.07
CA SER A 24 3.75 -17.96 -1.19
C SER A 24 3.25 -16.77 -1.98
N VAL A 25 2.60 -15.83 -1.30
CA VAL A 25 2.21 -14.55 -1.87
C VAL A 25 2.96 -13.42 -1.17
N ALA A 26 3.37 -12.42 -1.94
CA ALA A 26 3.80 -11.15 -1.40
C ALA A 26 2.66 -10.14 -1.63
N VAL A 27 2.33 -9.37 -0.60
CA VAL A 27 1.29 -8.35 -0.67
C VAL A 27 1.89 -7.04 -0.18
N GLY A 28 1.66 -5.98 -0.94
CA GLY A 28 1.97 -4.61 -0.55
C GLY A 28 0.73 -3.74 -0.71
N CYS A 29 0.61 -2.73 0.15
CA CYS A 29 -0.38 -1.68 0.03
C CYS A 29 0.37 -0.35 -0.11
N TRP A 30 -0.12 0.50 -1.01
CA TRP A 30 0.40 1.85 -1.19
C TRP A 30 -0.74 2.83 -0.97
N ILE A 31 -0.48 3.80 -0.11
CA ILE A 31 -1.36 4.93 0.13
C ILE A 31 -0.64 6.13 -0.48
N ASP A 32 -1.33 6.87 -1.34
CA ASP A 32 -0.78 8.09 -1.97
C ASP A 32 -0.84 9.27 -0.99
N THR A 33 -0.22 9.10 0.18
CA THR A 33 -0.09 10.11 1.21
C THR A 33 1.18 9.85 2.03
N GLY A 34 1.71 10.88 2.70
CA GLY A 34 2.75 10.73 3.70
C GLY A 34 3.14 12.06 4.32
N THR A 35 4.35 12.12 4.89
CA THR A 35 4.86 13.33 5.57
C THR A 35 4.83 14.61 4.73
N ARG A 36 4.88 14.49 3.41
CA ARG A 36 4.75 15.64 2.48
C ARG A 36 3.36 16.31 2.55
N ASP A 37 2.34 15.57 2.97
CA ASP A 37 0.95 16.03 3.00
C ASP A 37 0.51 16.46 4.41
N GLU A 38 1.42 16.43 5.40
CA GLU A 38 1.14 16.83 6.79
C GLU A 38 1.13 18.34 6.97
N ASN A 39 0.23 18.83 7.83
CA ASN A 39 0.34 20.20 8.35
C ASN A 39 1.48 20.29 9.39
N ALA A 40 1.95 21.51 9.66
CA ALA A 40 3.03 21.73 10.62
C ALA A 40 2.73 21.20 12.04
N ASN A 41 1.46 21.20 12.45
CA ASN A 41 1.01 20.67 13.74
C ASN A 41 0.80 19.14 13.75
N GLU A 42 0.98 18.47 12.61
CA GLU A 42 0.82 17.02 12.43
C GLU A 42 2.16 16.33 12.12
N ALA A 43 3.27 17.06 12.21
CA ALA A 43 4.60 16.58 11.82
C ALA A 43 4.95 15.22 12.46
N GLY A 44 5.18 14.22 11.61
CA GLY A 44 5.52 12.86 12.00
C GLY A 44 4.32 11.92 12.16
N ALA A 45 3.08 12.39 11.98
CA ALA A 45 1.87 11.57 12.13
C ALA A 45 1.83 10.40 11.14
N SER A 46 2.17 10.59 9.87
CA SER A 46 2.16 9.53 8.84
C SER A 46 3.14 8.42 9.18
N HIS A 47 4.36 8.77 9.57
CA HIS A 47 5.38 7.81 9.99
C HIS A 47 4.99 7.11 11.31
N PHE A 48 4.38 7.86 12.23
CA PHE A 48 3.86 7.28 13.47
C PHE A 48 2.75 6.26 13.19
N LEU A 49 1.79 6.58 12.32
CA LEU A 49 0.73 5.67 11.89
C LEU A 49 1.29 4.44 11.17
N GLU A 50 2.31 4.59 10.32
CA GLU A 50 3.00 3.47 9.69
C GLU A 50 3.55 2.49 10.73
N HIS A 51 4.21 2.99 11.79
CA HIS A 51 4.67 2.14 12.88
C HIS A 51 3.54 1.50 13.68
N LEU A 52 2.43 2.21 13.89
CA LEU A 52 1.29 1.68 14.62
C LEU A 52 0.55 0.58 13.85
N LEU A 53 0.56 0.61 12.52
CA LEU A 53 -0.08 -0.39 11.67
C LEU A 53 0.39 -1.83 11.98
N PHE A 54 1.63 -1.98 12.45
CA PHE A 54 2.23 -3.27 12.78
C PHE A 54 2.25 -3.58 14.29
N LYS A 55 1.69 -2.71 15.13
CA LYS A 55 1.71 -2.83 16.61
C LYS A 55 0.37 -3.22 17.22
N GLY A 56 -0.42 -4.04 16.51
CA GLY A 56 -1.70 -4.59 17.02
C GLY A 56 -1.59 -5.15 18.43
#